data_AF-A0A183PKU9-F1
#
_entry.id   AF-A0A183PKU9-F1
#
_cell.length_a   1.000
_cell.length_b   1.000
_cell.length_c   1.000
_cell.angle_alpha   90.00
_cell.angle_beta   90.00
_cell.angle_gamma   90.00
#
_symmetry.space_group_name_H-M   'P 1'
#
loop_
_entity.id
_entity.type
_entity.pdbx_description
1 polymer ?
#
loop_
_entity_poly.entity_id
_entity_poly.type
_entity_poly.pdbx_seq_one_letter_code
_entity_poly.pdbx_strand_id
1 'polypeptide(L)'
;MYYKTSNNNIYSEYNNHRIYASLQHIELLKQFINPDTLEIFPLSKTGICRHQYKILQHEVEKARDLGLIQTWLPFYLYNYHDYYDYLPEDQLNELLKINNSQLTHQDAVISSNDIASLPLDIQEILKANQSIPHTEEFTIQLPEINIDRPKVTKRYQMEEDYKALLIRRKRSRSFILN
;
A
#
# COMPACT_ATOMS: atom_id res chain seq x y z
N MET A 1 43.17 15.24 20.23
CA MET A 1 42.72 15.54 18.84
C MET A 1 41.22 15.80 18.89
N TYR A 2 40.84 17.05 18.66
CA TYR A 2 39.45 17.49 18.59
C TYR A 2 38.95 17.25 17.17
N TYR A 3 37.81 16.58 17.02
CA TYR A 3 36.93 16.82 15.87
C TYR A 3 35.64 17.41 16.40
N LYS A 4 35.53 18.74 16.28
CA LYS A 4 34.25 19.44 16.21
C LYS A 4 33.61 19.03 14.89
N THR A 5 32.53 18.26 14.94
CA THR A 5 31.54 18.28 13.85
C THR A 5 30.35 19.07 14.34
N SER A 6 30.20 20.21 13.68
CA SER A 6 29.15 21.21 13.81
C SER A 6 27.79 20.60 14.12
N ASN A 7 27.20 21.13 15.19
CA ASN A 7 25.75 21.25 15.32
C ASN A 7 25.20 21.80 13.99
N ASN A 8 24.33 21.03 13.36
CA ASN A 8 23.27 21.48 12.44
C ASN A 8 22.25 20.35 12.35
N ASN A 9 21.71 19.95 13.51
CA ASN A 9 20.53 19.09 13.56
C ASN A 9 19.30 19.99 13.73
N ILE A 10 18.98 20.78 12.69
CA ILE A 10 17.82 21.67 12.64
C ILE A 10 16.63 20.98 11.95
N TYR A 11 16.66 19.64 11.81
CA TYR A 11 15.59 18.88 11.13
C TYR A 11 14.79 17.95 12.05
N SER A 12 14.87 18.11 13.38
CA SER A 12 13.98 17.38 14.31
C SER A 12 12.74 18.17 14.73
N GLU A 13 12.63 19.43 14.32
CA GLU A 13 11.49 20.28 14.64
C GLU A 13 10.52 20.34 13.44
N TYR A 14 9.36 19.68 13.62
CA TYR A 14 8.16 19.81 12.81
C TYR A 14 8.08 19.09 11.45
N ASN A 15 8.15 17.75 11.48
CA ASN A 15 7.34 16.92 10.58
C ASN A 15 6.25 16.17 11.37
N ASN A 16 5.54 16.90 12.23
CA ASN A 16 4.31 16.43 12.90
C ASN A 16 3.06 16.64 12.03
N HIS A 17 3.20 16.75 10.71
CA HIS A 17 2.05 16.57 9.84
C HIS A 17 1.70 15.09 9.89
N ARG A 18 0.54 14.78 10.49
CA ARG A 18 0.01 13.43 10.54
C ARG A 18 -0.28 13.00 9.11
N ILE A 19 0.66 12.30 8.49
CA ILE A 19 0.42 11.63 7.22
C ILE A 19 -0.69 10.63 7.51
N TYR A 20 -1.88 10.89 6.97
CA TYR A 20 -2.95 9.91 6.92
C TYR A 20 -2.56 8.91 5.83
N ALA A 21 -1.62 8.03 6.16
CA ALA A 21 -1.38 6.82 5.41
C ALA A 21 -2.63 5.97 5.60
N SER A 22 -3.51 5.97 4.61
CA SER A 22 -4.67 5.10 4.54
C SER A 22 -4.59 4.34 3.22
N LEU A 23 -5.12 3.12 3.22
CA LEU A 23 -5.29 2.29 2.02
C LEU A 23 -5.92 3.01 0.82
N GLN A 24 -6.67 4.10 1.04
CA GLN A 24 -7.28 4.90 -0.02
C GLN A 24 -6.26 5.68 -0.87
N HIS A 25 -5.04 5.91 -0.35
CA HIS A 25 -4.00 6.70 -1.02
C HIS A 25 -2.79 5.83 -1.39
N ILE A 26 -3.00 4.87 -2.30
CA ILE A 26 -1.98 3.90 -2.73
C ILE A 26 -0.75 4.61 -3.32
N GLU A 27 -0.95 5.70 -4.07
CA GLU A 27 0.14 6.48 -4.66
C GLU A 27 1.09 7.04 -3.61
N LEU A 28 0.57 7.45 -2.45
CA LEU A 28 1.37 7.95 -1.33
C LEU A 28 2.18 6.80 -0.69
N LEU A 29 1.57 5.63 -0.53
CA LEU A 29 2.26 4.45 0.01
C LEU A 29 3.40 4.00 -0.91
N LYS A 30 3.20 4.02 -2.24
CA LYS A 30 4.22 3.65 -3.24
C LYS A 30 5.49 4.52 -3.15
N GLN A 31 5.38 5.79 -2.76
CA GLN A 31 6.55 6.68 -2.61
C GLN A 31 7.53 6.23 -1.51
N PHE A 32 7.06 5.46 -0.52
CA PHE A 32 7.87 4.97 0.57
C PHE A 32 8.44 3.56 0.32
N ILE A 33 8.17 2.98 -0.85
CA ILE A 33 8.59 1.63 -1.24
C ILE A 33 9.64 1.73 -2.34
N ASN A 34 10.66 0.88 -2.27
CA ASN A 34 11.64 0.73 -3.33
C ASN A 34 11.03 -0.02 -4.52
N PRO A 35 11.06 0.51 -5.76
CA PRO A 35 10.51 -0.19 -6.92
C PRO A 35 11.18 -1.54 -7.21
N ASP A 36 12.47 -1.68 -6.91
CA ASP A 36 13.23 -2.88 -7.29
C ASP A 36 13.12 -3.98 -6.23
N THR A 37 13.31 -3.62 -4.96
CA THR A 37 13.25 -4.60 -3.84
C THR A 37 11.84 -4.79 -3.30
N LEU A 38 10.90 -3.88 -3.62
CA LEU A 38 9.54 -3.83 -3.08
C LEU A 38 9.48 -3.70 -1.55
N GLU A 39 10.58 -3.29 -0.93
CA GLU A 39 10.70 -3.07 0.52
C GLU A 39 10.47 -1.61 0.91
N ILE A 40 10.03 -1.39 2.15
CA ILE A 40 9.79 -0.05 2.71
C ILE A 40 11.15 0.60 3.05
N PHE A 41 11.34 1.86 2.67
CA PHE A 41 12.57 2.59 2.99
C PHE A 41 12.77 2.77 4.50
N PRO A 42 13.99 2.66 5.03
CA PRO A 42 14.26 2.80 6.46
C PRO A 42 13.99 4.22 6.96
N LEU A 43 13.77 4.38 8.28
CA LEU A 43 13.49 5.68 8.92
C LEU A 43 14.54 6.77 8.59
N SER A 44 15.80 6.38 8.40
CA SER A 44 16.88 7.31 8.04
C SER A 44 16.67 7.98 6.69
N LYS A 45 16.00 7.29 5.75
CA LYS A 45 15.71 7.80 4.40
C LYS A 45 14.34 8.48 4.33
N THR A 46 13.37 8.00 5.09
CA THR A 46 11.98 8.52 5.04
C THR A 46 11.77 9.75 5.93
N GLY A 47 12.56 9.94 6.99
CA GLY A 47 12.47 11.11 7.86
C GLY A 47 11.18 11.19 8.70
N ILE A 48 10.38 10.13 8.72
CA ILE A 48 9.14 10.06 9.53
C ILE A 48 9.41 9.56 10.94
N CYS A 49 8.56 9.98 11.89
CA CYS A 49 8.70 9.55 13.27
C CYS A 49 8.39 8.05 13.43
N ARG A 50 8.95 7.40 14.46
CA ARG A 50 8.76 5.96 14.71
C ARG A 50 7.29 5.53 14.78
N HIS A 51 6.43 6.39 15.32
CA HIS A 51 5.00 6.09 15.43
C HIS A 51 4.31 6.05 14.06
N GLN A 52 4.55 7.07 13.22
CA GLN A 52 4.02 7.10 11.85
C GLN A 52 4.62 6.00 10.98
N TYR A 53 5.90 5.67 11.17
CA TYR A 53 6.53 4.56 10.46
C TYR A 53 5.82 3.23 10.71
N LYS A 54 5.42 2.94 11.95
CA LYS A 54 4.63 1.74 12.27
C LYS A 54 3.26 1.73 11.59
N ILE A 55 2.59 2.88 11.55
CA ILE A 55 1.29 3.02 10.86
C ILE A 55 1.48 2.76 9.36
N LEU A 56 2.52 3.33 8.76
CA LEU A 56 2.87 3.12 7.36
C LEU A 56 3.14 1.64 7.07
N GLN A 57 3.94 0.96 7.90
CA GLN A 57 4.19 -0.48 7.74
C GLN A 57 2.89 -1.28 7.74
N HIS A 58 2.01 -1.02 8.71
CA HIS A 58 0.71 -1.70 8.82
C HIS A 58 -0.18 -1.48 7.61
N GLU A 59 -0.23 -0.25 7.08
CA GLU A 59 -1.06 0.06 5.91
C GLU A 59 -0.46 -0.50 4.61
N VAL A 60 0.87 -0.55 4.48
CA VAL A 60 1.53 -1.23 3.36
C VAL A 60 1.28 -2.74 3.40
N GLU A 61 1.36 -3.37 4.57
CA GLU A 61 1.06 -4.80 4.73
C GLU A 61 -0.38 -5.11 4.33
N LYS A 62 -1.36 -4.36 4.86
CA LYS A 62 -2.75 -4.48 4.41
C LYS A 62 -2.93 -4.28 2.90
N ALA A 63 -2.22 -3.31 2.31
CA ALA A 63 -2.32 -3.05 0.87
C ALA A 63 -1.75 -4.21 0.05
N ARG A 64 -0.70 -4.89 0.55
CA ARG A 64 -0.17 -6.12 -0.06
C ARG A 64 -1.15 -7.27 0.07
N ASP A 65 -1.77 -7.45 1.23
CA ASP A 65 -2.78 -8.49 1.46
C ASP A 65 -4.00 -8.32 0.51
N LEU A 66 -4.36 -7.06 0.23
CA LEU A 66 -5.44 -6.71 -0.71
C LEU A 66 -5.00 -6.74 -2.19
N GLY A 67 -3.72 -6.97 -2.49
CA GLY A 67 -3.19 -6.97 -3.86
C GLY A 67 -3.12 -5.58 -4.52
N LEU A 68 -3.22 -4.50 -3.75
CA LEU A 68 -3.17 -3.11 -4.25
C LEU A 68 -1.74 -2.63 -4.56
N ILE A 69 -0.75 -3.25 -3.93
CA ILE A 69 0.68 -2.96 -4.09
C ILE A 69 1.39 -4.25 -4.49
N GLN A 70 2.30 -4.15 -5.47
CA GLN A 70 3.11 -5.26 -5.92
C GLN A 70 4.03 -5.75 -4.79
N THR A 71 4.08 -7.07 -4.60
CA THR A 71 4.94 -7.72 -3.61
C THR A 71 5.55 -8.98 -4.22
N TRP A 72 6.72 -9.37 -3.74
CA TRP A 72 7.28 -10.68 -4.02
C TRP A 72 6.45 -11.75 -3.30
N LEU A 73 5.89 -12.69 -4.06
CA LEU A 73 5.22 -13.87 -3.52
C LEU A 73 6.09 -15.11 -3.80
N PRO A 74 6.46 -15.89 -2.77
CA PRO A 74 7.18 -17.13 -3.00
C PRO A 74 6.24 -18.16 -3.64
N PHE A 75 6.74 -18.83 -4.68
CA PHE A 75 6.10 -20.02 -5.21
C PHE A 75 6.54 -21.23 -4.39
N TYR A 76 5.58 -22.01 -3.92
CA TYR A 76 5.84 -23.25 -3.20
C TYR A 76 5.67 -24.45 -4.13
N LEU A 77 6.68 -25.32 -4.14
CA LEU A 77 6.54 -26.64 -4.73
C LEU A 77 5.79 -27.54 -3.73
N TYR A 78 4.78 -28.23 -4.23
CA TYR A 78 3.97 -29.16 -3.46
C TYR A 78 4.38 -30.59 -3.78
N ASN A 79 4.60 -31.39 -2.74
CA ASN A 79 4.67 -32.83 -2.90
C ASN A 79 3.26 -33.39 -2.95
N TYR A 80 2.78 -33.73 -4.15
CA TYR A 80 1.41 -34.23 -4.31
C TYR A 80 1.17 -35.61 -3.68
N HIS A 81 2.23 -36.36 -3.35
CA HIS A 81 2.09 -37.61 -2.59
C HIS A 81 1.45 -37.38 -1.22
N ASP A 82 1.59 -36.18 -0.64
CA ASP A 82 1.06 -35.89 0.70
C ASP A 82 -0.47 -35.68 0.71
N TYR A 83 -1.09 -35.53 -0.47
CA TYR A 83 -2.50 -35.15 -0.62
C TYR A 83 -3.34 -36.20 -1.37
N TYR A 84 -2.70 -37.04 -2.19
CA TYR A 84 -3.37 -37.91 -3.15
C TYR A 84 -2.91 -39.37 -3.06
N ASP A 85 -3.13 -40.01 -1.91
CA ASP A 85 -2.80 -41.42 -1.66
C ASP A 85 -3.51 -42.42 -2.60
N TYR A 86 -4.60 -41.99 -3.24
CA TYR A 86 -5.44 -42.81 -4.11
C TYR A 86 -5.14 -42.65 -5.60
N LEU A 87 -4.28 -41.69 -5.99
CA LEU A 87 -3.96 -41.47 -7.40
C LEU A 87 -2.93 -42.49 -7.88
N PRO A 88 -3.06 -43.01 -9.12
CA PRO A 88 -2.01 -43.79 -9.75
C PRO A 88 -0.71 -42.98 -9.88
N GLU A 89 0.43 -43.66 -9.70
CA GLU A 89 1.77 -43.07 -9.65
C GLU A 89 2.11 -42.31 -10.96
N ASP A 90 1.65 -42.80 -12.11
CA ASP A 90 1.83 -42.15 -13.41
C ASP A 90 1.20 -40.75 -13.46
N GLN A 91 -0.02 -40.62 -12.94
CA GLN A 91 -0.74 -39.34 -12.90
C GLN A 91 -0.10 -38.38 -11.90
N LEU A 92 0.39 -38.91 -10.77
CA LEU A 92 1.08 -38.14 -9.74
C LEU A 92 2.40 -37.55 -10.26
N ASN A 93 3.13 -38.34 -11.04
CA ASN A 93 4.36 -37.92 -11.70
C ASN A 93 4.11 -36.81 -12.72
N GLU A 94 3.00 -36.84 -13.47
CA GLU A 94 2.61 -35.74 -14.36
C GLU A 94 2.34 -34.44 -13.57
N LEU A 95 1.62 -34.52 -12.44
CA LEU A 95 1.39 -33.35 -11.59
C LEU A 95 2.68 -32.76 -11.03
N LEU A 96 3.61 -33.60 -10.57
CA LEU A 96 4.92 -33.16 -10.09
C LEU A 96 5.76 -32.51 -11.19
N LYS A 97 5.72 -33.04 -12.43
CA LYS A 97 6.38 -32.41 -13.59
C LYS A 97 5.83 -31.02 -13.86
N ILE A 98 4.49 -30.85 -13.83
CA ILE A 98 3.84 -29.55 -14.03
C ILE A 98 4.28 -28.56 -12.94
N ASN A 99 4.27 -28.97 -11.67
CA ASN A 99 4.68 -28.11 -10.55
C ASN A 99 6.11 -27.59 -10.71
N ASN A 100 7.04 -28.48 -11.08
CA ASN A 100 8.44 -28.13 -11.25
C ASN A 100 8.67 -27.25 -12.49
N SER A 101 7.85 -27.38 -13.54
CA SER A 101 7.96 -26.58 -14.77
C SER A 101 7.55 -25.10 -14.58
N GLN A 102 6.74 -24.78 -13.57
CA GLN A 102 6.29 -23.40 -13.33
C GLN A 102 7.41 -22.49 -12.78
N LEU A 103 8.53 -23.05 -12.31
CA LEU A 103 9.69 -22.28 -11.84
C LEU A 103 10.54 -21.68 -12.98
N THR A 104 10.35 -22.08 -14.24
CA THR A 104 11.18 -21.61 -15.37
C THR A 104 10.58 -20.47 -16.19
N HIS A 105 9.35 -20.02 -15.90
CA HIS A 105 8.70 -18.96 -16.66
C HIS A 105 8.62 -17.66 -15.85
N GLN A 106 9.76 -17.00 -15.66
CA GLN A 106 9.78 -15.60 -15.22
C GLN A 106 9.47 -14.61 -16.35
N ASP A 107 9.44 -15.03 -17.63
CA ASP A 107 9.26 -14.11 -18.78
C ASP A 107 8.36 -14.65 -19.92
N ALA A 108 7.31 -15.42 -19.65
CA ALA A 108 6.36 -15.81 -20.70
C ALA A 108 5.22 -14.81 -20.84
N VAL A 109 5.53 -13.59 -21.30
CA VAL A 109 4.53 -12.81 -22.02
C VAL A 109 4.25 -13.60 -23.29
N ILE A 110 3.09 -14.27 -23.37
CA ILE A 110 2.66 -14.96 -24.59
C ILE A 110 2.67 -13.91 -25.70
N SER A 111 3.67 -13.99 -26.58
CA SER A 111 3.80 -13.04 -27.68
C SER A 111 2.70 -13.35 -28.68
N SER A 112 2.16 -12.35 -29.36
CA SER A 112 1.12 -12.55 -30.38
C SER A 112 1.54 -13.55 -31.48
N ASN A 113 2.84 -13.76 -31.66
CA ASN A 113 3.41 -14.71 -32.59
C ASN A 113 3.26 -16.18 -32.13
N ASP A 114 3.24 -16.44 -30.82
CA ASP A 114 3.10 -17.78 -30.27
C ASP A 114 1.68 -18.31 -30.47
N ILE A 115 0.68 -17.42 -30.39
CA ILE A 115 -0.73 -17.74 -30.61
C ILE A 115 -1.00 -18.16 -32.06
N ALA A 116 -0.32 -17.53 -33.03
CA ALA A 116 -0.45 -17.84 -34.46
C ALA A 116 0.16 -19.20 -34.83
N SER A 117 1.03 -19.75 -33.99
CA SER A 117 1.68 -21.05 -34.18
C SER A 117 0.86 -22.23 -33.65
N LEU A 118 -0.23 -21.97 -32.93
CA LEU A 118 -1.09 -23.00 -32.35
C LEU A 118 -2.01 -23.64 -33.40
N PRO A 119 -2.45 -24.89 -33.18
CA PRO A 119 -3.50 -25.53 -33.99
C PRO A 119 -4.76 -24.68 -34.09
N LEU A 120 -5.43 -24.70 -35.25
CA LEU A 120 -6.56 -23.83 -35.59
C LEU A 120 -7.69 -23.90 -34.55
N ASP A 121 -8.05 -25.10 -34.11
CA ASP A 121 -9.10 -25.35 -33.11
C ASP A 121 -8.80 -24.64 -31.78
N ILE A 122 -7.52 -24.60 -31.39
CA ILE A 122 -7.07 -23.94 -30.16
C ILE A 122 -7.08 -22.42 -30.34
N GLN A 123 -6.73 -21.91 -31.53
CA GLN A 123 -6.84 -20.49 -31.83
C GLN A 123 -8.28 -19.99 -31.78
N GLU A 124 -9.24 -20.77 -32.29
CA GLU A 124 -10.66 -20.44 -32.26
C GLU A 124 -11.21 -20.42 -30.83
N ILE A 125 -10.82 -21.39 -30.00
CA ILE A 125 -11.18 -21.44 -28.57
C ILE A 125 -10.60 -20.22 -27.84
N LEU A 126 -9.34 -19.87 -28.08
CA LEU A 126 -8.70 -18.71 -27.43
C LEU A 126 -9.34 -17.38 -27.86
N LYS A 127 -9.70 -17.23 -29.14
CA LYS A 127 -10.46 -16.07 -29.64
C LYS A 127 -11.85 -15.97 -29.01
N ALA A 128 -12.54 -17.10 -28.84
CA ALA A 128 -13.85 -17.14 -28.19
C ALA A 128 -13.75 -16.77 -26.69
N ASN A 129 -12.69 -17.19 -26.00
CA ASN A 129 -12.49 -16.90 -24.58
C ASN A 129 -11.97 -15.47 -24.31
N GLN A 130 -11.43 -14.77 -25.31
CA GLN A 130 -11.16 -13.32 -25.20
C GLN A 130 -12.44 -12.47 -25.09
N SER A 131 -13.61 -13.06 -25.38
CA SER A 131 -14.91 -12.42 -25.16
C SER A 131 -15.50 -12.70 -23.78
N ILE A 132 -14.74 -13.25 -22.82
CA ILE A 132 -15.16 -13.19 -21.41
C ILE A 132 -15.32 -11.70 -21.11
N PRO A 133 -16.52 -11.22 -20.73
CA PRO A 133 -16.68 -9.83 -20.37
C PRO A 133 -15.78 -9.59 -19.17
N HIS A 134 -14.68 -8.86 -19.38
CA HIS A 134 -13.99 -8.24 -18.27
C HIS A 134 -15.04 -7.41 -17.54
N THR A 135 -15.07 -7.51 -16.21
CA THR A 135 -15.91 -6.67 -15.36
C THR A 135 -15.75 -5.24 -15.84
N GLU A 136 -16.78 -4.71 -16.50
CA GLU A 136 -16.80 -3.30 -16.86
C GLU A 136 -16.64 -2.54 -15.56
N GLU A 137 -15.63 -1.68 -15.48
CA GLU A 137 -15.49 -0.74 -14.37
C GLU A 137 -16.72 0.16 -14.42
N PHE A 138 -17.78 -0.23 -13.71
CA PHE A 138 -18.89 0.65 -13.46
C PHE A 138 -18.34 1.80 -12.63
N THR A 139 -18.03 2.92 -13.28
CA THR A 139 -17.80 4.19 -12.62
C THR A 139 -19.10 4.56 -11.91
N ILE A 140 -19.21 4.17 -10.64
CA ILE A 140 -20.25 4.68 -9.76
C ILE A 140 -19.94 6.16 -9.62
N GLN A 141 -20.65 7.00 -10.38
CA GLN A 141 -20.66 8.44 -10.19
C GLN A 141 -21.22 8.67 -8.79
N LEU A 142 -20.33 8.87 -7.82
CA LEU A 142 -20.73 9.17 -6.44
C LEU A 142 -21.61 10.42 -6.52
N PRO A 143 -22.83 10.42 -5.95
CA PRO A 143 -23.68 11.61 -6.00
C PRO A 143 -22.89 12.79 -5.45
N GLU A 144 -22.90 13.92 -6.16
CA GLU A 144 -22.29 15.16 -5.68
C GLU A 144 -23.06 15.63 -4.45
N ILE A 145 -22.63 15.18 -3.26
CA ILE A 145 -23.18 15.67 -2.01
C ILE A 145 -22.62 17.08 -1.84
N ASN A 146 -23.44 18.08 -2.17
CA ASN A 146 -23.11 19.48 -1.90
C ASN A 146 -23.25 19.72 -0.40
N ILE A 147 -22.17 19.45 0.33
CA ILE A 147 -22.10 19.69 1.78
C ILE A 147 -21.73 21.17 1.97
N ASP A 148 -22.76 22.00 2.17
CA ASP A 148 -22.55 23.38 2.61
C ASP A 148 -21.88 23.38 3.98
N ARG A 149 -20.64 23.89 4.03
CA ARG A 149 -19.91 24.03 5.29
C ARG A 149 -20.69 24.98 6.21
N PRO A 150 -21.02 24.59 7.44
CA PRO A 150 -21.75 25.47 8.34
C PRO A 150 -20.94 26.75 8.59
N LYS A 151 -21.56 27.90 8.31
CA LYS A 151 -20.91 29.21 8.42
C LYS A 151 -20.82 29.60 9.90
N VAL A 152 -19.61 29.52 10.46
CA VAL A 152 -19.34 30.00 11.82
C VAL A 152 -19.24 31.52 11.80
N THR A 153 -20.37 32.20 12.02
CA THR A 153 -20.55 33.65 11.89
C THR A 153 -19.61 34.49 12.78
N LYS A 154 -19.06 33.90 13.85
CA LYS A 154 -18.24 34.59 14.85
C LYS A 154 -16.93 33.88 15.17
N ARG A 155 -16.34 33.19 14.19
CA ARG A 155 -15.10 32.42 14.40
C ARG A 155 -13.99 33.24 15.06
N TYR A 156 -13.73 34.43 14.54
CA TYR A 156 -12.67 35.30 15.06
C TYR A 156 -12.98 35.83 16.47
N GLN A 157 -14.23 36.22 16.75
CA GLN A 157 -14.64 36.67 18.08
C GLN A 157 -14.47 35.56 19.13
N MET A 158 -14.83 34.32 18.78
CA MET A 158 -14.63 33.15 19.65
C MET A 158 -13.15 32.87 19.95
N GLU A 159 -12.26 33.02 18.97
CA GLU A 159 -10.81 32.85 19.15
C GLU A 159 -10.21 33.94 20.04
N GLU A 160 -10.68 35.19 19.92
CA GLU A 160 -10.27 36.30 20.77
C GLU A 160 -10.77 36.15 22.21
N ASP A 161 -12.05 35.80 22.40
CA ASP A 161 -12.65 35.52 23.71
C ASP A 161 -11.93 34.38 24.44
N TYR A 162 -11.55 33.33 23.70
CA TYR A 162 -10.79 32.22 24.24
C TYR A 162 -9.39 32.65 24.70
N LYS A 163 -8.68 33.46 23.90
CA LYS A 163 -7.38 34.04 24.30
C LYS A 163 -7.52 34.91 25.56
N ALA A 164 -8.57 35.73 25.64
CA ALA A 164 -8.85 36.57 26.80
C ALA A 164 -9.11 35.74 28.07
N LEU A 165 -9.89 34.65 27.96
CA LEU A 165 -10.14 33.71 29.06
C LEU A 165 -8.85 33.05 29.57
N LEU A 166 -7.97 32.62 28.67
CA LEU A 166 -6.67 32.03 29.04
C LEU A 166 -5.77 33.04 29.77
N ILE A 167 -5.72 34.29 29.31
CA ILE A 167 -4.97 35.37 29.97
C ILE A 167 -5.53 35.64 31.37
N ARG A 168 -6.86 35.71 31.51
CA ARG A 168 -7.53 35.90 32.80
C ARG A 168 -7.22 34.77 33.79
N ARG A 169 -7.28 33.51 33.35
CA ARG A 169 -6.94 32.34 34.17
C ARG A 169 -5.48 32.30 34.58
N LYS A 170 -4.56 32.70 33.69
CA LYS A 170 -3.13 32.83 34.04
C LYS A 170 -2.91 33.88 35.13
N ARG A 171 -3.54 35.05 35.00
CA ARG A 171 -3.47 36.13 36.00
C ARG A 171 -4.08 35.71 37.34
N SER A 172 -5.23 35.04 37.35
CA SER A 172 -5.84 34.58 38.62
C SER A 172 -5.02 33.49 39.31
N ARG A 173 -4.33 32.61 38.56
CA ARG A 173 -3.40 31.62 39.12
C ARG A 173 -2.15 32.26 39.73
N SER A 174 -1.62 33.33 39.14
CA SER A 174 -0.48 34.05 39.73
C SER A 174 -0.84 34.78 41.04
N PHE A 175 -2.11 35.16 41.24
CA PHE A 175 -2.55 35.77 42.52
C PHE A 175 -2.70 34.76 43.66
N ILE A 176 -2.84 33.45 43.39
CA ILE A 176 -3.02 32.41 44.42
C ILE A 176 -1.65 31.86 44.90
N LEU A 177 -0.56 32.13 44.16
CA LEU A 177 0.78 31.60 44.42
C LEU A 177 1.75 32.64 45.02
N ASN A 178 1.25 33.80 45.45
CA ASN A 178 2.00 34.81 46.21
C ASN A 178 1.49 34.89 47.65
#